data_AF-A0A1I7IYY5-F1
#
_entry.id   AF-A0A1I7IYY5-F1
#
_cell.length_a   1.000
_cell.length_b   1.000
_cell.length_c   1.000
_cell.angle_alpha   90.00
_cell.angle_beta   90.00
_cell.angle_gamma   90.00
#
_symmetry.space_group_name_H-M   'P 1'
#
loop_
_entity.id
_entity.type
_entity.pdbx_description
1 polymer ?
#
loop_
_entity_poly.entity_id
_entity_poly.type
_entity_poly.pdbx_seq_one_letter_code
_entity_poly.pdbx_strand_id
1 'polypeptide(L)' 'MIRATWLLPGIFVLACEREVPRVDDPNNIVVNGEKMSQDAFLEKYCIGKEKHPTCSKVLDAATQNLINRARKR' A
#
# COMPACT_ATOMS: atom_id res chain seq x y z
N MET A 1 10.73 7.43 53.41
CA MET A 1 9.34 7.15 52.97
C MET A 1 8.93 8.22 51.97
N ILE A 2 8.06 7.88 51.00
CA ILE A 2 7.46 8.70 49.93
C ILE A 2 8.38 8.86 48.69
N ARG A 3 8.00 8.55 47.46
CA ARG A 3 7.02 7.64 46.81
C ARG A 3 7.48 7.61 45.35
N ALA A 4 7.60 6.43 44.76
CA ALA A 4 7.91 6.27 43.34
C ALA A 4 6.89 7.03 42.49
N THR A 5 7.34 8.10 41.83
CA THR A 5 6.50 8.81 40.85
C THR A 5 6.85 8.25 39.48
N TRP A 6 6.11 7.20 39.15
CA TRP A 6 6.05 6.54 37.88
C TRP A 6 5.49 7.52 36.85
N LEU A 7 6.34 8.07 35.99
CA LEU A 7 5.93 8.78 34.78
C LEU A 7 6.49 7.99 33.61
N LEU A 8 5.67 7.06 33.11
CA LEU A 8 5.78 6.57 31.74
C LEU A 8 5.05 7.58 30.85
N PRO A 9 5.72 8.50 30.12
CA PRO A 9 5.05 9.16 29.02
C PRO A 9 5.06 8.20 27.83
N GLY A 10 3.85 8.01 27.30
CA GLY A 10 3.47 6.96 26.38
C GLY A 10 4.33 6.83 25.12
N ILE A 11 4.42 5.58 24.69
CA ILE A 11 4.81 5.20 23.34
C ILE A 11 3.82 5.89 22.39
N PHE A 12 4.25 6.98 21.76
CA PHE A 12 3.60 7.49 20.57
C PHE A 12 3.70 6.37 19.53
N VAL A 13 2.63 5.60 19.36
CA VAL A 13 2.45 4.79 18.16
C VAL A 13 2.13 5.80 17.07
N LEU A 14 3.19 6.40 16.51
CA LEU A 14 3.12 7.10 15.24
C LEU A 14 2.49 6.10 14.28
N ALA A 15 1.25 6.39 13.89
CA ALA A 15 0.65 5.75 12.74
C ALA A 15 1.63 5.99 11.59
N CYS A 16 2.42 4.96 11.24
CA CYS A 16 3.09 4.89 9.96
C CYS A 16 1.96 4.86 8.93
N GLU A 17 1.43 6.04 8.56
CA GLU A 17 0.65 6.18 7.35
C GLU A 17 1.52 5.60 6.25
N ARG A 18 1.20 4.39 5.80
CA ARG A 18 1.99 3.73 4.76
C ARG A 18 1.85 4.59 3.52
N GLU A 19 2.86 5.38 3.26
CA GLU A 19 2.97 6.17 2.04
C GLU A 19 2.88 5.21 0.85
N VAL A 20 2.21 5.62 -0.22
CA VAL A 20 2.01 4.73 -1.36
C VAL A 20 3.36 4.52 -2.02
N PRO A 21 3.90 3.27 -2.07
CA PRO A 21 5.19 3.03 -2.67
C PRO A 21 5.16 3.43 -4.13
N ARG A 22 6.28 3.95 -4.64
CA ARG A 22 6.40 4.20 -6.07
C ARG A 22 6.47 2.87 -6.82
N VAL A 23 5.70 2.77 -7.90
CA VAL A 23 5.69 1.63 -8.80
C VAL A 23 6.01 2.14 -10.20
N ASP A 24 7.13 1.66 -10.75
CA ASP A 24 7.56 2.05 -12.11
C ASP A 24 6.93 1.13 -13.18
N ASP A 25 6.78 -0.17 -12.90
CA ASP A 25 6.04 -1.13 -13.74
C ASP A 25 4.81 -1.70 -13.01
N PRO A 26 3.59 -1.26 -13.38
CA PRO A 26 2.34 -1.76 -12.80
C PRO A 26 2.09 -3.26 -13.02
N ASN A 27 2.72 -3.89 -14.01
CA ASN A 27 2.56 -5.33 -14.29
C ASN A 27 3.60 -6.20 -13.55
N ASN A 28 4.63 -5.58 -12.99
CA ASN A 28 5.66 -6.25 -12.20
C ASN A 28 5.97 -5.43 -10.94
N ILE A 29 5.00 -5.40 -10.04
CA ILE A 29 5.11 -4.61 -8.81
C ILE A 29 6.11 -5.28 -7.86
N VAL A 30 7.10 -4.52 -7.42
CA VAL A 30 8.07 -4.93 -6.40
C VAL A 30 8.11 -3.83 -5.33
N VAL A 31 7.85 -4.19 -4.08
CA VAL A 31 7.89 -3.28 -2.93
C VAL A 31 8.89 -3.85 -1.93
N ASN A 32 9.92 -3.06 -1.58
CA ASN A 32 10.98 -3.48 -0.66
C ASN A 32 11.70 -4.79 -1.08
N GLY A 33 11.85 -5.02 -2.39
CA GLY A 33 12.48 -6.23 -2.92
C GLY A 33 11.55 -7.45 -2.98
N GLU A 34 10.32 -7.34 -2.48
CA GLU A 34 9.31 -8.40 -2.55
C GLU A 34 8.36 -8.15 -3.72
N LYS A 35 8.17 -9.18 -4.56
CA LYS A 35 7.20 -9.13 -5.66
C LYS A 35 5.79 -9.18 -5.10
N MET A 36 4.94 -8.26 -5.55
CA MET A 36 3.55 -8.13 -5.12
C MET A 36 2.62 -8.17 -6.33
N SER A 37 1.41 -8.69 -6.15
CA SER A 37 0.37 -8.65 -7.16
C SER A 37 -0.37 -7.30 -7.16
N GLN A 38 -1.04 -6.98 -8.25
CA GLN A 38 -1.75 -5.70 -8.43
C GLN A 38 -2.87 -5.51 -7.37
N ASP A 39 -3.64 -6.56 -7.12
CA ASP A 39 -4.70 -6.61 -6.10
C ASP A 39 -4.13 -6.42 -4.68
N ALA A 40 -3.08 -7.16 -4.32
CA ALA A 40 -2.45 -7.04 -3.01
C ALA A 40 -1.85 -5.65 -2.79
N PHE A 41 -1.30 -5.02 -3.83
CA PHE A 41 -0.79 -3.65 -3.75
C PHE A 41 -1.92 -2.64 -3.50
N LEU A 42 -3.03 -2.75 -4.24
CA LEU A 42 -4.18 -1.86 -4.09
C LEU A 42 -4.80 -1.99 -2.70
N GLU A 43 -4.97 -3.22 -2.21
CA GLU A 43 -5.52 -3.48 -0.88
C GLU A 43 -4.62 -2.95 0.24
N LYS A 44 -3.30 -3.13 0.11
CA LYS A 44 -2.35 -2.78 1.18
C LYS A 44 -2.02 -1.29 1.24
N TYR A 45 -2.01 -0.59 0.10
CA TYR A 45 -1.47 0.77 0.00
C TYR A 45 -2.47 1.81 -0.53
N CYS A 46 -3.54 1.40 -1.22
CA CYS A 46 -4.41 2.34 -1.93
C CYS A 46 -5.77 2.59 -1.29
N ILE A 47 -6.15 1.86 -0.23
CA ILE A 47 -7.36 2.12 0.55
C ILE A 47 -7.29 3.51 1.18
N GLY A 48 -8.24 4.39 0.85
CA GLY A 48 -8.27 5.79 1.31
C GLY A 48 -7.26 6.70 0.59
N LYS A 49 -6.56 6.19 -0.42
CA LYS A 49 -5.57 6.92 -1.24
C LYS A 49 -5.83 6.69 -2.74
N GLU A 50 -7.08 6.52 -3.13
CA GLU A 50 -7.49 6.15 -4.50
C GLU A 50 -7.07 7.20 -5.54
N LYS A 51 -7.00 8.47 -5.11
CA LYS A 51 -6.55 9.59 -5.96
C LYS A 51 -5.02 9.65 -6.13
N HIS A 52 -4.26 8.80 -5.45
CA HIS A 52 -2.81 8.79 -5.58
C HIS A 52 -2.43 8.27 -6.99
N PRO A 53 -1.54 8.95 -7.73
CA PRO A 53 -1.26 8.63 -9.13
C PRO A 53 -0.76 7.19 -9.32
N THR A 54 0.01 6.65 -8.37
CA THR A 54 0.44 5.25 -8.41
C THR A 54 -0.74 4.28 -8.30
N CYS A 55 -1.71 4.57 -7.42
CA CYS A 55 -2.88 3.72 -7.23
C CYS A 55 -3.74 3.69 -8.50
N SER A 56 -3.95 4.84 -9.13
CA SER A 56 -4.66 4.93 -10.41
C SER A 56 -3.97 4.11 -11.50
N LYS A 57 -2.64 4.20 -11.63
CA LYS A 57 -1.86 3.42 -12.61
C LYS A 57 -1.98 1.91 -12.39
N VAL A 58 -1.88 1.47 -11.14
CA VAL A 58 -1.97 0.04 -10.79
C VAL A 58 -3.39 -0.48 -11.03
N LEU A 59 -4.42 0.30 -10.70
CA LEU A 59 -5.81 -0.04 -10.94
C LEU A 59 -6.14 -0.14 -12.45
N ASP A 60 -5.66 0.82 -13.24
CA ASP A 60 -5.83 0.79 -14.69
C ASP A 60 -5.18 -0.44 -15.31
N ALA A 61 -3.96 -0.76 -14.91
CA ALA A 61 -3.26 -1.95 -15.39
C ALA A 61 -3.98 -3.25 -15.00
N ALA A 62 -4.50 -3.34 -13.78
CA ALA A 62 -5.31 -4.48 -13.33
C ALA A 62 -6.57 -4.64 -14.18
N THR A 63 -7.28 -3.55 -14.43
CA THR A 63 -8.50 -3.53 -15.25
C THR A 63 -8.21 -3.95 -16.70
N GLN A 64 -7.15 -3.41 -17.31
CA GLN A 64 -6.73 -3.79 -18.65
C GLN A 64 -6.36 -5.27 -18.74
N ASN A 65 -5.66 -5.82 -17.74
CA ASN A 65 -5.33 -7.23 -17.67
C ASN A 65 -6.58 -8.12 -17.62
N LEU A 66 -7.60 -7.73 -16.85
CA LEU A 66 -8.88 -8.45 -16.79
C LEU A 66 -9.60 -8.42 -18.14
N ILE A 67 -9.69 -7.25 -18.78
CA ILE A 67 -10.31 -7.09 -20.10
C ILE A 67 -9.57 -7.93 -21.14
N ASN A 68 -8.24 -7.89 -21.15
CA ASN A 68 -7.42 -8.65 -22.09
C ASN A 68 -7.59 -10.17 -21.91
N ARG A 69 -7.72 -10.65 -20.67
CA ARG A 69 -8.03 -12.06 -20.38
C ARG A 69 -9.42 -12.44 -20.86
N ALA A 70 -10.41 -11.58 -20.67
CA ALA A 70 -11.78 -11.82 -21.13
C ALA A 70 -11.85 -11.84 -22.67
N ARG A 71 -11.11 -10.97 -23.37
CA ARG A 71 -11.05 -10.93 -24.83
C ARG A 71 -10.35 -12.15 -25.46
N LYS A 72 -9.41 -12.76 -24.75
CA LYS A 72 -8.68 -13.95 -25.21
C LYS A 72 -9.44 -15.27 -24.97
N ARG A 73 -10.56 -15.23 -24.24
CA ARG A 73 -11.49 -16.36 -24.11
C ARG A 73 -12.49 -16.35 -25.27
#